data_AF-A0AAV6J5L6-F1
#
_entry.id   AF-A0AAV6J5L6-F1
#
_cell.length_a   1.000
_cell.length_b   1.000
_cell.length_c   1.000
_cell.angle_alpha   90.00
_cell.angle_beta   90.00
_cell.angle_gamma   90.00
#
_symmetry.space_group_name_H-M   'P 1'
#
loop_
_entity.id
_entity.type
_entity.pdbx_description
1 polymer ?
#
loop_
_entity_poly.entity_id
_entity_poly.type
_entity_poly.pdbx_seq_one_letter_code
_entity_poly.pdbx_strand_id
1 'polypeptide(L)'
;MATNFKSIPIIDISPLLAKWDDPNMAGDQGVGEVVQQLDQACREAGFFYVKGHGIPDSIIKEVRNLTHKFFSLPYEEKLKIKISPAAGYRGYQRIGENITKGTPDMHEAIDCYREVEPGMFGDLSKPLEGPNQWPINPPNLKQLMEEYTSICTDLSRKIMRGIALALGAAADAFEGKRAGDPFWVLRIIGYPKVTHANGHDMPKNDIGW
;
A
#
# COMPACT_ATOMS: atom_id res chain seq x y z
N MET A 1 23.88 -4.98 -12.30
CA MET A 1 23.73 -6.42 -11.96
C MET A 1 23.29 -6.46 -10.50
N ALA A 2 22.16 -7.09 -10.19
CA ALA A 2 21.73 -7.24 -8.81
C ALA A 2 22.80 -8.04 -8.06
N THR A 3 23.35 -7.48 -6.98
CA THR A 3 24.28 -8.19 -6.12
C THR A 3 23.53 -9.30 -5.39
N ASN A 4 24.19 -10.44 -5.20
CA ASN A 4 23.58 -11.58 -4.51
C ASN A 4 23.51 -11.25 -3.01
N PHE A 5 22.36 -10.82 -2.50
CA PHE A 5 22.16 -10.56 -1.06
C PHE A 5 21.59 -11.80 -0.36
N LYS A 6 22.05 -12.08 0.88
CA LYS A 6 21.69 -13.30 1.63
C LYS A 6 20.36 -13.19 2.38
N SER A 7 19.93 -11.97 2.65
CA SER A 7 18.72 -11.66 3.40
C SER A 7 18.22 -10.28 3.03
N ILE A 8 16.91 -10.09 3.08
CA ILE A 8 16.27 -8.79 2.89
C ILE A 8 16.72 -7.86 4.02
N PRO A 9 17.23 -6.64 3.74
CA PRO A 9 17.60 -5.70 4.78
C PRO A 9 16.41 -5.35 5.68
N ILE A 10 16.64 -5.25 6.99
CA ILE A 10 15.67 -4.77 7.98
C ILE A 10 16.23 -3.51 8.61
N ILE A 11 15.60 -2.37 8.35
CA ILE A 11 16.09 -1.04 8.74
C ILE A 11 15.24 -0.51 9.90
N ASP A 12 15.86 -0.14 11.00
CA ASP A 12 15.18 0.60 12.07
C ASP A 12 15.09 2.08 11.70
N ILE A 13 13.89 2.58 11.41
CA ILE A 13 13.70 3.98 11.00
C ILE A 13 13.34 4.90 12.17
N SER A 14 13.36 4.40 13.42
CA SER A 14 13.04 5.22 14.60
C SER A 14 13.84 6.52 14.69
N PRO A 15 15.17 6.56 14.41
CA PRO A 15 15.94 7.81 14.42
C PRO A 15 15.43 8.83 13.39
N LEU A 16 15.06 8.35 12.20
CA LEU A 16 14.50 9.17 11.13
C LEU A 16 13.16 9.78 11.54
N LEU A 17 12.28 9.00 12.20
CA LEU A 17 10.99 9.50 12.69
C LEU A 17 11.15 10.51 13.82
N ALA A 18 12.08 10.26 14.74
CA ALA A 18 12.34 11.13 15.89
C ALA A 18 12.86 12.52 15.51
N LYS A 19 13.50 12.63 14.33
CA LYS A 19 14.10 13.85 13.81
C LYS A 19 13.37 14.44 12.59
N TRP A 20 12.19 13.92 12.27
CA TRP A 20 11.46 14.29 11.06
C TRP A 20 11.23 15.80 10.88
N ASP A 21 10.92 16.51 11.98
CA ASP A 21 10.66 17.95 11.98
C ASP A 21 11.90 18.79 12.36
N ASP A 22 13.06 18.15 12.53
CA ASP A 22 14.32 18.83 12.84
C ASP A 22 14.95 19.40 11.55
N PRO A 23 15.09 20.73 11.41
CA PRO A 23 15.71 21.32 10.21
C PRO A 23 17.17 20.89 10.02
N ASN A 24 17.82 20.40 11.08
CA ASN A 24 19.20 19.92 11.05
C ASN A 24 19.29 18.39 11.08
N MET A 25 18.21 17.66 10.77
CA MET A 25 18.20 16.19 10.81
C MET A 25 19.34 15.52 10.04
N ALA A 26 19.82 16.15 8.97
CA ALA A 26 20.93 15.63 8.15
C ALA A 26 22.27 15.56 8.91
N GLY A 27 22.43 16.35 9.99
CA GLY A 27 23.61 16.32 10.86
C GLY A 27 23.51 15.33 12.02
N ASP A 28 22.37 14.68 12.21
CA ASP A 28 22.19 13.69 13.28
C ASP A 28 22.85 12.36 12.91
N GLN A 29 23.62 11.79 13.84
CA GLN A 29 24.34 10.54 13.61
C GLN A 29 23.38 9.37 13.34
N GLY A 30 22.30 9.26 14.10
CA GLY A 30 21.32 8.18 13.95
C GLY A 30 20.57 8.28 12.64
N VAL A 31 20.21 9.50 12.21
CA VAL A 31 19.67 9.73 10.87
C VAL A 31 20.67 9.32 9.79
N GLY A 32 21.95 9.69 9.93
CA GLY A 32 23.01 9.32 9.00
C GLY A 32 23.17 7.80 8.82
N GLU A 33 23.10 7.04 9.91
CA GLU A 33 23.15 5.57 9.89
C GLU A 33 21.94 4.96 9.16
N VAL A 34 20.74 5.52 9.37
CA VAL A 34 19.52 5.08 8.64
C VAL A 34 19.62 5.41 7.16
N VAL A 35 20.08 6.61 6.82
CA VAL A 35 20.27 7.07 5.43
C VAL A 35 21.24 6.16 4.67
N GLN A 36 22.35 5.77 5.30
CA GLN A 36 23.32 4.84 4.70
C GLN A 36 22.70 3.46 4.44
N GLN A 37 21.90 2.95 5.37
CA GLN A 37 21.19 1.68 5.19
C GLN A 37 20.14 1.74 4.08
N LEU A 38 19.41 2.86 3.97
CA LEU A 38 18.45 3.09 2.89
C LEU A 38 19.14 3.15 1.52
N ASP A 39 20.25 3.88 1.38
CA ASP A 39 21.03 3.93 0.13
C ASP A 39 21.48 2.53 -0.29
N GLN A 40 22.09 1.79 0.64
CA GLN A 40 22.60 0.44 0.38
C GLN A 40 21.47 -0.51 -0.04
N ALA A 41 20.36 -0.55 0.71
CA ALA A 41 19.24 -1.43 0.42
C ALA A 41 18.59 -1.12 -0.94
N CYS A 42 18.44 0.17 -1.28
CA CYS A 42 17.91 0.61 -2.57
C CYS A 42 18.82 0.20 -3.74
N ARG A 43 20.15 0.28 -3.59
CA ARG A 43 21.11 -0.05 -4.66
C ARG A 43 21.31 -1.55 -4.86
N GLU A 44 21.35 -2.30 -3.76
CA GLU A 44 21.76 -3.71 -3.79
C GLU A 44 20.56 -4.66 -3.93
N ALA A 45 19.52 -4.46 -3.13
CA ALA A 45 18.36 -5.34 -3.10
C ALA A 45 17.16 -4.77 -3.88
N GLY A 46 17.01 -3.44 -3.90
CA GLY A 46 15.84 -2.76 -4.46
C GLY A 46 14.59 -2.83 -3.57
N PHE A 47 14.70 -3.40 -2.37
CA PHE A 47 13.64 -3.47 -1.37
C PHE A 47 14.21 -3.73 0.04
N PHE A 48 13.44 -3.40 1.07
CA PHE A 48 13.80 -3.57 2.48
C PHE A 48 12.55 -3.67 3.35
N TYR A 49 12.70 -4.26 4.54
CA TYR A 49 11.74 -4.13 5.64
C TYR A 49 12.08 -2.93 6.51
N VAL A 50 11.06 -2.31 7.09
CA VAL A 50 11.22 -1.29 8.12
C VAL A 50 10.72 -1.81 9.46
N LYS A 51 11.43 -1.50 10.54
CA LYS A 51 10.96 -1.62 11.92
C LYS A 51 11.04 -0.25 12.59
N GLY A 52 10.39 -0.10 13.74
CA GLY A 52 10.33 1.21 14.40
C GLY A 52 9.50 2.23 13.63
N HIS A 53 8.56 1.77 12.80
CA HIS A 53 7.73 2.60 11.93
C HIS A 53 6.60 3.37 12.64
N GLY A 54 6.38 3.11 13.93
CA GLY A 54 5.38 3.83 14.75
C GLY A 54 3.91 3.45 14.50
N ILE A 55 3.57 2.75 13.41
CA ILE A 55 2.21 2.20 13.21
C ILE A 55 1.81 1.29 14.39
N PRO A 56 0.69 1.55 15.09
CA PRO A 56 0.26 0.71 16.20
C PRO A 56 -0.10 -0.72 15.77
N ASP A 57 0.33 -1.71 16.54
CA ASP A 57 0.00 -3.13 16.32
C ASP A 57 -1.51 -3.38 16.31
N SER A 58 -2.28 -2.60 17.06
CA SER A 58 -3.75 -2.69 17.08
C SER A 58 -4.37 -2.39 15.72
N ILE A 59 -3.87 -1.37 15.01
CA ILE A 59 -4.32 -1.00 13.66
C ILE A 59 -3.99 -2.13 12.68
N ILE A 60 -2.77 -2.66 12.71
CA ILE A 60 -2.34 -3.76 11.82
C ILE A 60 -3.20 -5.01 12.05
N LYS A 61 -3.46 -5.36 13.31
CA LYS A 61 -4.31 -6.50 13.69
C LYS A 61 -5.74 -6.31 13.20
N GLU A 62 -6.30 -5.12 13.37
CA GLU A 62 -7.68 -4.84 12.98
C GLU A 62 -7.84 -4.78 11.46
N VAL A 63 -6.87 -4.21 10.74
CA VAL A 63 -6.83 -4.22 9.26
C VAL A 63 -6.88 -5.66 8.75
N ARG A 64 -6.05 -6.56 9.31
CA ARG A 64 -6.08 -7.99 8.98
C ARG A 64 -7.43 -8.63 9.32
N ASN A 65 -7.96 -8.36 10.50
CA ASN A 65 -9.24 -8.92 10.96
C ASN A 65 -10.41 -8.54 10.04
N LEU A 66 -10.58 -7.24 9.74
CA LEU A 66 -11.72 -6.77 8.94
C LEU A 66 -11.58 -7.15 7.47
N THR A 67 -10.38 -7.16 6.91
CA THR A 67 -10.17 -7.62 5.52
C THR A 67 -10.47 -9.12 5.38
N HIS A 68 -10.06 -9.94 6.35
CA HIS A 68 -10.42 -11.37 6.36
C HIS A 68 -11.93 -11.57 6.46
N LYS A 69 -12.61 -10.80 7.33
CA LYS A 69 -14.07 -10.84 7.45
C LYS A 69 -14.75 -10.48 6.14
N PHE A 70 -14.28 -9.43 5.45
CA PHE A 70 -14.80 -9.05 4.14
C PHE A 70 -14.66 -10.18 3.12
N PHE A 71 -13.46 -10.75 2.94
CA PHE A 71 -13.25 -11.77 1.93
C PHE A 71 -13.97 -13.09 2.23
N SER A 72 -14.29 -13.35 3.51
CA SER A 72 -15.11 -14.48 3.96
C SER A 72 -16.62 -14.29 3.73
N LEU A 73 -17.06 -13.12 3.26
CA LEU A 73 -18.47 -12.89 2.94
C LEU A 73 -18.93 -13.72 1.73
N PRO A 74 -20.25 -13.99 1.62
CA PRO A 74 -20.83 -14.52 0.40
C PRO A 74 -20.44 -13.68 -0.82
N TYR A 75 -20.27 -14.35 -1.96
CA TYR A 75 -19.82 -13.70 -3.20
C TYR A 75 -20.73 -12.53 -3.61
N GLU A 76 -22.03 -12.67 -3.40
CA GLU A 76 -23.05 -11.67 -3.69
C GLU A 76 -22.87 -10.39 -2.86
N GLU A 77 -22.39 -10.51 -1.62
CA GLU A 77 -22.10 -9.36 -0.77
C GLU A 77 -20.85 -8.62 -1.27
N LYS A 78 -19.81 -9.36 -1.67
CA LYS A 78 -18.58 -8.76 -2.22
C LYS A 78 -18.84 -8.05 -3.55
N LEU A 79 -19.73 -8.59 -4.38
CA LEU A 79 -20.14 -7.99 -5.65
C LEU A 79 -20.89 -6.66 -5.54
N LYS A 80 -21.42 -6.29 -4.36
CA LYS A 80 -22.12 -5.00 -4.19
C LYS A 80 -21.23 -3.80 -4.44
N ILE A 81 -19.92 -3.97 -4.28
CA ILE A 81 -18.91 -2.94 -4.55
C ILE A 81 -18.07 -3.27 -5.80
N LYS A 82 -18.61 -4.04 -6.76
CA LYS A 82 -17.87 -4.50 -7.94
C LYS A 82 -17.20 -3.33 -8.68
N ILE A 83 -15.96 -3.54 -9.08
CA ILE A 83 -15.22 -2.62 -9.93
C ILE A 83 -15.94 -2.38 -11.26
N SER A 84 -16.00 -1.11 -11.69
CA SER A 84 -16.58 -0.73 -12.97
C SER A 84 -16.05 0.62 -13.45
N PRO A 85 -16.20 0.96 -14.74
CA PRO A 85 -15.90 2.31 -15.23
C PRO A 85 -16.70 3.40 -14.50
N ALA A 86 -17.96 3.12 -14.15
CA ALA A 86 -18.83 4.06 -13.43
C ALA A 86 -18.38 4.30 -11.98
N ALA A 87 -17.66 3.33 -11.38
CA ALA A 87 -17.05 3.46 -10.06
C ALA A 87 -15.62 4.05 -10.11
N GLY A 88 -15.19 4.58 -11.26
CA GLY A 88 -13.82 5.09 -11.44
C GLY A 88 -12.75 4.01 -11.27
N TYR A 89 -13.06 2.77 -11.68
CA TYR A 89 -12.19 1.60 -11.55
C TYR A 89 -11.72 1.32 -10.10
N ARG A 90 -12.60 1.59 -9.14
CA ARG A 90 -12.45 1.26 -7.72
C ARG A 90 -13.46 0.18 -7.32
N GLY A 91 -13.12 -0.57 -6.26
CA GLY A 91 -13.97 -1.58 -5.68
C GLY A 91 -13.48 -3.01 -5.93
N TYR A 92 -14.39 -3.96 -5.78
CA TYR A 92 -14.09 -5.38 -5.73
C TYR A 92 -13.83 -5.99 -7.11
N GLN A 93 -12.73 -6.72 -7.21
CA GLN A 93 -12.33 -7.57 -8.33
C GLN A 93 -12.43 -9.04 -7.91
N ARG A 94 -13.07 -9.85 -8.76
CA ARG A 94 -13.14 -11.30 -8.54
C ARG A 94 -11.82 -12.00 -8.95
N ILE A 95 -11.66 -13.23 -8.49
CA ILE A 95 -10.59 -14.12 -8.93
C ILE A 95 -10.58 -14.25 -10.46
N GLY A 96 -9.39 -14.10 -11.05
CA GLY A 96 -9.17 -14.17 -12.50
C GLY A 96 -9.62 -12.95 -13.30
N GLU A 97 -10.12 -11.88 -12.66
CA GLU A 97 -10.44 -10.62 -13.34
C GLU A 97 -9.19 -9.78 -13.64
N ASN A 98 -8.17 -9.86 -12.78
CA ASN A 98 -6.87 -9.27 -13.07
C ASN A 98 -6.03 -10.20 -13.95
N ILE A 99 -5.42 -9.66 -15.00
CA ILE A 99 -4.63 -10.42 -15.98
C ILE A 99 -3.19 -9.90 -15.98
N THR A 100 -2.26 -10.69 -15.48
CA THR A 100 -0.83 -10.38 -15.50
C THR A 100 -0.13 -11.17 -16.62
N LYS A 101 0.49 -10.47 -17.57
CA LYS A 101 1.19 -11.07 -18.73
C LYS A 101 0.33 -12.11 -19.48
N GLY A 102 -0.97 -11.82 -19.62
CA GLY A 102 -1.93 -12.70 -20.31
C GLY A 102 -2.45 -13.88 -19.47
N THR A 103 -2.04 -14.01 -18.21
CA THR A 103 -2.52 -15.07 -17.30
C THR A 103 -3.44 -14.48 -16.24
N PRO A 104 -4.61 -15.08 -15.96
CA PRO A 104 -5.47 -14.66 -14.85
C PRO A 104 -4.79 -14.85 -13.49
N ASP A 105 -4.84 -13.82 -12.66
CA ASP A 105 -4.31 -13.88 -11.31
C ASP A 105 -5.25 -14.67 -10.38
N MET A 106 -4.66 -15.47 -9.50
CA MET A 106 -5.37 -16.27 -8.49
C MET A 106 -5.57 -15.49 -7.18
N HIS A 107 -6.14 -14.29 -7.27
CA HIS A 107 -6.52 -13.47 -6.11
C HIS A 107 -7.82 -12.71 -6.37
N GLU A 108 -8.54 -12.41 -5.29
CA GLU A 108 -9.57 -11.37 -5.27
C GLU A 108 -9.01 -10.10 -4.64
N ALA A 109 -9.56 -8.93 -4.99
CA ALA A 109 -9.05 -7.66 -4.47
C ALA A 109 -10.13 -6.60 -4.27
N ILE A 110 -9.83 -5.60 -3.43
CA ILE A 110 -10.50 -4.29 -3.44
C ILE A 110 -9.45 -3.26 -3.87
N ASP A 111 -9.72 -2.53 -4.94
CA ASP A 111 -8.92 -1.39 -5.38
C ASP A 111 -9.49 -0.08 -4.83
N CYS A 112 -8.63 0.68 -4.15
CA CYS A 112 -8.92 1.99 -3.63
C CYS A 112 -7.85 2.97 -4.07
N TYR A 113 -8.25 4.18 -4.45
CA TYR A 113 -7.34 5.25 -4.82
C TYR A 113 -7.62 6.48 -4.00
N ARG A 114 -6.63 7.37 -3.89
CA ARG A 114 -6.87 8.72 -3.38
C ARG A 114 -8.07 9.34 -4.09
N GLU A 115 -9.01 9.85 -3.30
CA GLU A 115 -10.15 10.59 -3.84
C GLU A 115 -9.66 11.95 -4.31
N VAL A 116 -10.02 12.29 -5.54
CA VAL A 116 -9.58 13.50 -6.23
C VAL A 116 -10.82 14.28 -6.61
N GLU A 117 -10.84 15.57 -6.26
CA GLU A 117 -11.95 16.44 -6.66
C GLU A 117 -11.90 16.69 -8.17
N PRO A 118 -13.08 16.83 -8.82
CA PRO A 118 -13.13 17.13 -10.24
C PRO A 118 -12.27 18.33 -10.65
N GLY A 119 -11.37 18.11 -11.62
CA GLY A 119 -10.49 19.15 -12.14
C GLY A 119 -9.24 19.46 -11.31
N MET A 120 -9.01 18.77 -10.18
CA MET A 120 -7.80 18.95 -9.37
C MET A 120 -6.50 18.72 -10.17
N PHE A 121 -6.50 17.81 -11.15
CA PHE A 121 -5.38 17.62 -12.08
C PHE A 121 -5.78 17.87 -13.55
N GLY A 122 -6.77 18.74 -13.78
CA GLY A 122 -7.31 19.02 -15.10
C GLY A 122 -7.96 17.80 -15.76
N ASP A 123 -7.97 17.73 -17.09
CA ASP A 123 -8.62 16.62 -17.81
C ASP A 123 -7.98 15.25 -17.57
N LEU A 124 -6.73 15.21 -17.09
CA LEU A 124 -6.01 13.98 -16.79
C LEU A 124 -6.55 13.28 -15.53
N SER A 125 -7.22 13.98 -14.62
CA SER A 125 -7.85 13.35 -13.44
C SER A 125 -9.17 12.66 -13.75
N LYS A 126 -9.83 12.94 -14.88
CA LYS A 126 -11.17 12.42 -15.18
C LYS A 126 -11.34 10.91 -14.98
N PRO A 127 -10.40 10.03 -15.40
CA PRO A 127 -10.53 8.58 -15.16
C PRO A 127 -10.30 8.19 -13.68
N LEU A 128 -9.62 9.06 -12.93
CA LEU A 128 -9.21 8.87 -11.53
C LEU A 128 -10.12 9.65 -10.56
N GLU A 129 -11.15 10.33 -11.04
CA GLU A 129 -12.11 11.02 -10.18
C GLU A 129 -13.11 10.03 -9.55
N GLY A 130 -13.73 10.44 -8.44
CA GLY A 130 -14.81 9.70 -7.80
C GLY A 130 -14.44 8.97 -6.51
N PRO A 131 -15.46 8.56 -5.74
CA PRO A 131 -15.28 7.99 -4.41
C PRO A 131 -14.89 6.51 -4.44
N ASN A 132 -14.21 6.08 -3.38
CA ASN A 132 -13.95 4.66 -3.14
C ASN A 132 -15.24 3.89 -2.83
N GLN A 133 -15.31 2.66 -3.31
CA GLN A 133 -16.44 1.76 -3.09
C GLN A 133 -16.20 0.95 -1.83
N TRP A 134 -16.91 1.29 -0.76
CA TRP A 134 -16.75 0.64 0.55
C TRP A 134 -17.93 -0.29 0.85
N PRO A 135 -17.68 -1.51 1.37
CA PRO A 135 -18.76 -2.42 1.71
C PRO A 135 -19.42 -2.00 3.03
N ILE A 136 -20.69 -2.35 3.18
CA ILE A 136 -21.43 -2.16 4.44
C ILE A 136 -20.94 -3.14 5.51
N ASN A 137 -20.53 -4.34 5.08
CA ASN A 137 -20.04 -5.42 5.94
C ASN A 137 -18.59 -5.76 5.57
N PRO A 138 -17.68 -5.94 6.55
CA PRO A 138 -17.88 -5.64 7.97
C PRO A 138 -18.00 -4.11 8.20
N PRO A 139 -18.75 -3.70 9.25
CA PRO A 139 -18.81 -2.29 9.63
C PRO A 139 -17.41 -1.78 9.98
N ASN A 140 -17.21 -0.46 9.85
CA ASN A 140 -15.97 0.26 10.13
C ASN A 140 -14.79 -0.03 9.20
N LEU A 141 -14.93 -0.92 8.19
CA LEU A 141 -13.83 -1.17 7.24
C LEU A 141 -13.36 0.11 6.55
N LYS A 142 -14.31 0.96 6.11
CA LYS A 142 -14.00 2.27 5.51
C LYS A 142 -13.13 3.12 6.43
N GLN A 143 -13.63 3.41 7.64
CA GLN A 143 -12.97 4.30 8.59
C GLN A 143 -11.56 3.79 8.94
N LEU A 144 -11.42 2.48 9.17
CA LEU A 144 -10.14 1.87 9.47
C LEU A 144 -9.16 1.98 8.30
N MET A 145 -9.61 1.76 7.06
CA MET A 145 -8.75 1.85 5.88
C MET A 145 -8.33 3.28 5.57
N GLU A 146 -9.21 4.26 5.81
CA GLU A 146 -8.89 5.68 5.69
C GLU A 146 -7.83 6.09 6.73
N GLU A 147 -7.99 5.66 7.99
CA GLU A 147 -7.00 5.87 9.05
C GLU A 147 -5.66 5.20 8.71
N TYR A 148 -5.69 3.92 8.31
CA TYR A 148 -4.49 3.17 7.98
C TYR A 148 -3.74 3.77 6.79
N THR A 149 -4.45 4.20 5.75
CA THR A 149 -3.86 4.83 4.56
C THR A 149 -3.26 6.19 4.90
N SER A 150 -3.91 6.97 5.78
CA SER A 150 -3.36 8.23 6.28
C SER A 150 -2.03 8.02 7.02
N ILE A 151 -1.98 7.05 7.94
CA ILE A 151 -0.76 6.68 8.68
C ILE A 151 0.35 6.22 7.73
N CYS A 152 0.03 5.36 6.76
CA CYS A 152 1.00 4.87 5.78
C CYS A 152 1.49 6.00 4.85
N THR A 153 0.63 6.94 4.50
CA THR A 153 1.00 8.09 3.67
C THR A 153 1.98 8.98 4.42
N ASP A 154 1.71 9.32 5.68
CA ASP A 154 2.63 10.08 6.53
C ASP A 154 3.98 9.35 6.74
N LEU A 155 3.94 8.04 7.03
CA LEU A 155 5.15 7.23 7.13
C LEU A 155 5.96 7.20 5.83
N SER A 156 5.30 7.12 4.67
CA SER A 156 5.99 7.10 3.38
C SER A 156 6.72 8.43 3.12
N ARG A 157 6.13 9.57 3.48
CA ARG A 157 6.81 10.87 3.44
C ARG A 157 8.07 10.87 4.31
N LYS A 158 7.99 10.27 5.50
CA LYS A 158 9.12 10.06 6.43
C LYS A 158 10.28 9.31 5.81
N ILE A 159 9.98 8.17 5.21
CA ILE A 159 10.97 7.36 4.50
C ILE A 159 11.53 8.11 3.29
N MET A 160 10.68 8.83 2.53
CA MET A 160 11.10 9.58 1.34
C MET A 160 12.12 10.69 1.66
N ARG A 161 12.05 11.33 2.84
CA ARG A 161 13.11 12.27 3.24
C ARG A 161 14.45 11.58 3.53
N GLY A 162 14.42 10.38 4.12
CA GLY A 162 15.61 9.55 4.26
C GLY A 162 16.21 9.18 2.90
N ILE A 163 15.37 8.84 1.91
CA ILE A 163 15.79 8.58 0.53
C ILE A 163 16.34 9.85 -0.14
N ALA A 164 15.76 11.03 0.12
CA ALA A 164 16.28 12.29 -0.41
C ALA A 164 17.70 12.57 0.07
N LEU A 165 17.95 12.37 1.37
CA LEU A 165 19.29 12.50 1.96
C LEU A 165 20.26 11.47 1.38
N ALA A 166 19.83 10.22 1.17
CA ALA A 166 20.64 9.17 0.53
C ALA A 166 21.08 9.56 -0.90
N LEU A 167 20.24 10.29 -1.61
CA LEU A 167 20.54 10.83 -2.93
C LEU A 167 21.42 12.10 -2.91
N GLY A 168 21.82 12.57 -1.72
CA GLY A 168 22.58 13.82 -1.54
C GLY A 168 21.75 15.08 -1.75
N ALA A 169 20.42 14.99 -1.71
CA ALA A 169 19.52 16.12 -1.80
C ALA A 169 19.11 16.64 -0.41
N ALA A 170 18.44 17.79 -0.37
CA ALA A 170 17.77 18.26 0.85
C ALA A 170 16.71 17.25 1.30
N ALA A 171 16.49 17.12 2.61
CA ALA A 171 15.54 16.16 3.16
C ALA A 171 14.15 16.32 2.54
N ASP A 172 13.68 17.55 2.38
CA ASP A 172 12.38 17.90 1.82
C ASP A 172 12.31 17.92 0.28
N ALA A 173 13.34 17.41 -0.43
CA ALA A 173 13.44 17.52 -1.89
C ALA A 173 12.28 16.85 -2.67
N PHE A 174 11.52 15.95 -2.04
CA PHE A 174 10.32 15.32 -2.61
C PHE A 174 9.01 15.96 -2.15
N GLU A 175 9.03 16.90 -1.21
CA GLU A 175 7.82 17.57 -0.71
C GLU A 175 7.23 18.53 -1.77
N GLY A 176 6.10 19.15 -1.44
CA GLY A 176 5.38 20.04 -2.35
C GLY A 176 4.89 19.31 -3.61
N LYS A 177 5.22 19.87 -4.79
CA LYS A 177 4.64 19.43 -6.08
C LYS A 177 5.17 18.08 -6.60
N ARG A 178 6.23 17.52 -6.01
CA ARG A 178 6.80 16.24 -6.47
C ARG A 178 6.08 15.06 -5.84
N ALA A 179 6.02 15.01 -4.52
CA ALA A 179 5.40 13.94 -3.74
C ALA A 179 4.90 14.39 -2.36
N GLY A 180 4.82 15.70 -2.09
CA GLY A 180 4.30 16.21 -0.81
C GLY A 180 2.79 16.02 -0.64
N ASP A 181 2.10 15.83 -1.77
CA ASP A 181 0.68 15.51 -1.82
C ASP A 181 0.45 14.31 -2.76
N PRO A 182 0.80 13.08 -2.35
CA PRO A 182 0.90 11.94 -3.26
C PRO A 182 -0.47 11.40 -3.68
N PHE A 183 -0.57 10.89 -4.92
CA PHE A 183 -1.68 10.05 -5.33
C PHE A 183 -1.42 8.61 -4.88
N TRP A 184 -1.96 8.24 -3.72
CA TRP A 184 -1.81 6.89 -3.19
C TRP A 184 -2.77 5.91 -3.86
N VAL A 185 -2.33 4.65 -3.94
CA VAL A 185 -3.10 3.50 -4.39
C VAL A 185 -3.04 2.45 -3.30
N LEU A 186 -4.19 2.00 -2.84
CA LEU A 186 -4.33 0.91 -1.88
C LEU A 186 -5.01 -0.27 -2.59
N ARG A 187 -4.38 -1.43 -2.49
CA ARG A 187 -4.98 -2.68 -2.96
C ARG A 187 -5.03 -3.68 -1.82
N ILE A 188 -6.24 -4.08 -1.47
CA ILE A 188 -6.48 -5.09 -0.44
C ILE A 188 -6.64 -6.41 -1.20
N ILE A 189 -5.76 -7.39 -0.98
CA ILE A 189 -5.72 -8.63 -1.76
C ILE A 189 -6.00 -9.84 -0.87
N GLY A 190 -6.94 -10.68 -1.31
CA GLY A 190 -7.24 -11.99 -0.72
C GLY A 190 -6.74 -13.10 -1.64
N TYR A 191 -5.88 -13.98 -1.13
CA TYR A 191 -5.40 -15.15 -1.86
C TYR A 191 -6.21 -16.40 -1.45
N PRO A 192 -7.05 -16.96 -2.33
CA PRO A 192 -7.80 -18.16 -2.04
C PRO A 192 -6.87 -19.38 -1.81
N LYS A 193 -7.37 -20.39 -1.09
CA LYS A 193 -6.72 -21.70 -0.98
C LYS A 193 -6.71 -22.32 -2.35
N VAL A 194 -5.54 -22.73 -2.82
CA VAL A 194 -5.46 -23.57 -4.01
C VAL A 194 -5.90 -24.97 -3.60
N THR A 195 -7.11 -25.37 -3.96
CA THR A 195 -7.53 -26.77 -3.87
C THR A 195 -6.89 -27.53 -5.05
N HIS A 196 -6.01 -28.50 -4.75
CA HIS A 196 -5.39 -29.38 -5.75
C HIS A 196 -6.39 -30.40 -6.33
N ALA A 197 -7.56 -29.95 -6.79
CA ALA A 197 -8.54 -30.78 -7.48
C ALA A 197 -8.56 -30.40 -8.97
N ASN A 198 -7.72 -31.07 -9.76
CA ASN A 198 -7.79 -31.17 -11.23
C ASN A 198 -8.32 -29.95 -11.98
N GLY A 199 -7.54 -28.86 -12.10
CA GLY A 199 -7.49 -27.90 -13.23
C GLY A 199 -8.78 -27.35 -13.88
N HIS A 200 -9.96 -27.65 -13.35
CA HIS A 200 -11.26 -27.42 -13.98
C HIS A 200 -12.31 -26.89 -13.01
N ASP A 201 -12.08 -26.97 -11.68
CA ASP A 201 -12.92 -26.31 -10.69
C ASP A 201 -12.16 -25.15 -10.07
N MET A 202 -12.46 -23.92 -10.51
CA MET A 202 -12.03 -22.72 -9.78
C MET A 202 -12.83 -22.68 -8.47
N PRO A 203 -12.19 -22.80 -7.29
CA PRO A 203 -12.89 -22.69 -6.03
C PRO A 203 -13.55 -21.32 -5.95
N LYS A 204 -14.87 -21.32 -5.69
CA LYS A 204 -15.66 -20.09 -5.72
C LYS A 204 -15.33 -19.12 -4.59
N ASN A 205 -14.75 -19.56 -3.46
CA ASN A 205 -14.46 -18.69 -2.31
C ASN A 205 -13.64 -19.34 -1.15
N ASP A 206 -12.95 -20.47 -1.35
CA ASP A 206 -12.17 -21.04 -0.24
C ASP A 206 -10.86 -20.26 -0.09
N ILE A 207 -10.65 -19.59 1.04
CA ILE A 207 -9.42 -18.85 1.36
C ILE A 207 -8.43 -19.73 2.11
N GLY A 208 -7.17 -19.63 1.71
CA GLY A 208 -6.08 -20.49 2.16
C GLY A 208 -5.70 -20.19 3.58
N TRP A 209 -6.09 -21.09 4.48
CA TRP A 209 -5.49 -21.26 5.80
C TRP A 209 -5.10 -22.73 5.96
#